data_AF-A0A523BSK6-F1
#
_entry.id   AF-A0A523BSK6-F1
#
_cell.length_a   1.000
_cell.length_b   1.000
_cell.length_c   1.000
_cell.angle_alpha   90.00
_cell.angle_beta   90.00
_cell.angle_gamma   90.00
#
_symmetry.space_group_name_H-M   'P 1'
#
loop_
_entity.id
_entity.type
_entity.pdbx_description
1 polymer ?
#
loop_
_entity_poly.entity_id
_entity_poly.type
_entity_poly.pdbx_seq_one_letter_code
_entity_poly.pdbx_strand_id
1 'polypeptide(L)'
;MKMSILDRILLLIATLLAAYQIAVGIDGLSTVPTIAYSIAFGVILVAGLLLIIFGLEVLDSPIVAIVSSLIPLSLATGLVWHHLPFFKVQYLVFAILWLLIIVITRVLHAPNKLSLFVLIVVHGIAGLTIFLLPVILVLTGRALPRYLFVSAGGALIGLNGVLLALLNAGKPLLSHESIFRVLPGLLLLMTATLVAGFALST
;
A
#
# COMPACT_ATOMS: atom_id res chain seq x y z
N MET A 1 11.63 20.53 -0.38
CA MET A 1 11.32 20.92 1.03
C MET A 1 12.27 20.17 1.95
N LYS A 2 12.90 20.84 2.92
CA LYS A 2 13.81 20.16 3.84
C LYS A 2 13.01 19.36 4.86
N MET A 3 13.29 18.06 4.95
CA MET A 3 12.64 17.15 5.91
C MET A 3 12.96 17.55 7.34
N SER A 4 11.93 17.74 8.18
CA SER A 4 12.11 18.08 9.59
C SER A 4 12.55 16.88 10.43
N ILE A 5 13.00 17.13 11.66
CA ILE A 5 13.33 16.06 12.62
C ILE A 5 12.07 15.24 12.94
N LEU A 6 10.91 15.90 13.08
CA LEU A 6 9.65 15.22 13.32
C LEU A 6 9.30 14.26 12.17
N ASP A 7 9.44 14.70 10.92
CA ASP A 7 9.17 13.87 9.75
C ASP A 7 10.03 12.59 9.75
N ARG A 8 11.32 12.73 10.09
CA ARG A 8 12.26 11.61 10.20
C ARG A 8 11.84 10.63 11.30
N ILE A 9 11.39 11.14 12.45
CA ILE A 9 10.89 10.31 13.56
C ILE A 9 9.62 9.57 13.13
N LEU A 10 8.67 10.24 12.49
CA LEU A 10 7.43 9.62 12.01
C LEU A 10 7.71 8.50 11.00
N LEU A 11 8.61 8.76 10.04
CA LEU A 11 9.05 7.76 9.07
C LEU A 11 9.78 6.59 9.74
N LEU A 12 10.64 6.86 10.72
CA LEU A 12 11.36 5.81 11.44
C LEU A 12 10.39 4.89 12.19
N ILE A 13 9.39 5.44 12.87
CA ILE A 13 8.37 4.64 13.56
C ILE A 13 7.58 3.81 12.54
N ALA A 14 7.15 4.40 11.42
CA ALA A 14 6.45 3.67 10.36
C ALA A 14 7.30 2.51 9.82
N THR A 15 8.59 2.75 9.64
CA THR A 15 9.58 1.78 9.17
C THR A 15 9.78 0.63 10.17
N LEU A 16 9.88 0.94 11.47
CA LEU A 16 10.00 -0.07 12.52
C LEU A 16 8.74 -0.91 12.66
N LEU A 17 7.56 -0.31 12.52
CA LEU A 17 6.29 -1.05 12.51
C LEU A 17 6.19 -2.00 11.31
N ALA A 18 6.63 -1.56 10.13
CA ALA A 18 6.71 -2.42 8.95
C ALA A 18 7.70 -3.58 9.17
N ALA A 19 8.86 -3.32 9.78
CA ALA A 19 9.82 -4.36 10.13
C ALA A 19 9.26 -5.37 11.13
N TYR A 20 8.56 -4.90 12.17
CA TYR A 20 7.85 -5.76 13.13
C TYR A 20 6.84 -6.67 12.43
N GLN A 21 6.07 -6.12 11.49
CA GLN A 21 5.07 -6.89 10.78
C GLN A 21 5.68 -8.01 9.93
N ILE A 22 6.84 -7.78 9.33
CA ILE A 22 7.58 -8.80 8.57
C ILE A 22 8.16 -9.86 9.52
N ALA A 23 8.75 -9.43 10.63
CA ALA A 23 9.52 -10.31 11.52
C ALA A 23 8.65 -11.18 12.43
N VAL A 24 7.47 -10.69 12.82
CA VAL A 24 6.61 -11.34 13.83
C VAL A 24 5.13 -11.27 13.43
N GLY A 25 4.68 -10.14 12.90
CA GLY A 25 3.24 -9.89 12.69
C GLY A 25 2.55 -10.79 11.66
N ILE A 26 3.30 -11.59 10.90
CA ILE A 26 2.79 -12.53 9.89
C ILE A 26 3.13 -13.99 10.19
N ASP A 27 3.63 -14.28 11.39
CA ASP A 27 3.92 -15.65 11.82
C ASP A 27 2.64 -16.50 11.84
N GLY A 28 2.78 -17.78 11.48
CA GLY A 28 1.67 -18.73 11.43
C GLY A 28 0.80 -18.65 10.17
N LEU A 29 1.04 -17.69 9.26
CA LEU A 29 0.37 -17.67 7.97
C LEU A 29 0.94 -18.71 6.99
N SER A 30 0.12 -19.10 6.01
CA SER A 30 0.60 -19.92 4.89
C SER A 30 1.62 -19.17 4.03
N THR A 31 2.34 -19.89 3.18
CA THR A 31 3.46 -19.36 2.38
C THR A 31 3.10 -18.13 1.54
N VAL A 32 1.96 -18.15 0.83
CA VAL A 32 1.61 -17.06 -0.08
C VAL A 32 1.25 -15.76 0.64
N PRO A 33 0.38 -15.73 1.67
CA PRO A 33 0.17 -14.53 2.48
C PRO A 33 1.44 -14.02 3.15
N THR A 34 2.30 -14.92 3.65
CA THR A 34 3.60 -14.55 4.25
C THR A 34 4.46 -13.78 3.26
N ILE A 35 4.62 -14.31 2.03
CA ILE A 35 5.36 -13.63 0.96
C ILE A 35 4.69 -12.30 0.59
N ALA A 36 3.38 -12.30 0.41
CA ALA A 36 2.65 -11.13 -0.06
C ALA A 36 2.72 -9.96 0.95
N TYR A 37 2.52 -10.25 2.24
CA TYR A 37 2.66 -9.24 3.29
C TYR A 37 4.12 -8.83 3.47
N SER A 38 5.08 -9.75 3.37
CA SER A 38 6.51 -9.41 3.40
C SER A 38 6.88 -8.44 2.28
N ILE A 39 6.35 -8.62 1.07
CA ILE A 39 6.57 -7.67 -0.04
C ILE A 39 5.95 -6.32 0.28
N ALA A 40 4.69 -6.28 0.73
CA ALA A 40 4.02 -5.00 1.01
C ALA A 40 4.71 -4.19 2.11
N PHE A 41 4.96 -4.81 3.27
CA PHE A 41 5.64 -4.15 4.39
C PHE A 41 7.13 -3.95 4.10
N GLY A 42 7.76 -4.83 3.33
CA GLY A 42 9.15 -4.66 2.89
C GLY A 42 9.32 -3.43 2.01
N VAL A 43 8.38 -3.15 1.11
CA VAL A 43 8.39 -1.93 0.30
C VAL A 43 8.20 -0.69 1.19
N ILE A 44 7.31 -0.73 2.18
CA ILE A 44 7.14 0.38 3.14
C ILE A 44 8.43 0.62 3.94
N LEU A 45 9.07 -0.45 4.43
CA LEU A 45 10.35 -0.42 5.15
C LEU A 45 11.45 0.22 4.31
N VAL A 46 11.67 -0.27 3.09
CA VAL A 46 12.70 0.26 2.19
C VAL A 46 12.39 1.71 1.80
N ALA A 47 11.15 2.03 1.45
CA ALA A 47 10.74 3.39 1.13
C ALA A 47 10.96 4.35 2.31
N GLY A 48 10.57 3.96 3.52
CA GLY A 48 10.79 4.76 4.72
C GLY A 48 12.27 5.06 4.98
N LEU A 49 13.14 4.05 4.85
CA LEU A 49 14.60 4.23 4.97
C LEU A 49 15.16 5.15 3.88
N LEU A 50 14.75 4.96 2.63
CA LEU A 50 15.19 5.81 1.51
C LEU A 50 14.75 7.27 1.72
N LEU A 51 13.53 7.51 2.19
CA LEU A 51 13.03 8.84 2.50
C LEU A 51 13.83 9.49 3.63
N ILE A 52 14.18 8.74 4.68
CA ILE A 52 15.01 9.25 5.77
C ILE A 52 16.41 9.63 5.26
N ILE A 53 17.03 8.80 4.43
CA ILE A 53 18.41 9.03 3.96
C ILE A 53 18.46 10.14 2.91
N PHE A 54 17.65 10.03 1.86
CA PHE A 54 17.72 10.87 0.66
C PHE A 54 16.71 12.02 0.64
N GLY A 55 15.75 12.05 1.57
CA GLY A 55 14.68 13.04 1.58
C GLY A 55 13.50 12.67 0.68
N LEU A 56 12.52 13.57 0.58
CA LEU A 56 11.27 13.34 -0.18
C LEU A 56 11.45 13.36 -1.70
N GLU A 57 12.56 13.91 -2.19
CA GLU A 57 12.89 14.05 -3.62
C GLU A 57 13.00 12.68 -4.32
N VAL A 58 13.26 11.60 -3.56
CA VAL A 58 13.26 10.23 -4.09
C VAL A 58 11.90 9.83 -4.69
N LEU A 59 10.81 10.46 -4.23
CA LEU A 59 9.45 10.16 -4.69
C LEU A 59 9.15 10.62 -6.11
N ASP A 60 9.96 11.53 -6.65
CA ASP A 60 9.78 12.07 -8.00
C ASP A 60 10.22 11.08 -9.10
N SER A 61 10.84 9.94 -8.71
CA SER A 61 11.30 8.92 -9.64
C SER A 61 10.14 8.10 -10.24
N PRO A 62 10.11 7.87 -11.58
CA PRO A 62 9.10 7.01 -12.21
C PRO A 62 9.05 5.57 -11.65
N ILE A 63 10.16 5.08 -11.10
CA ILE A 63 10.27 3.76 -10.48
C ILE A 63 9.38 3.67 -9.24
N VAL A 64 9.16 4.79 -8.54
CA VAL A 64 8.33 4.84 -7.33
C VAL A 64 6.91 4.38 -7.63
N ALA A 65 6.35 4.69 -8.80
CA ALA A 65 5.02 4.22 -9.19
C ALA A 65 4.96 2.69 -9.35
N ILE A 66 6.03 2.06 -9.84
CA ILE A 66 6.11 0.59 -9.96
C ILE A 66 6.23 -0.02 -8.57
N VAL A 67 7.17 0.48 -7.77
CA VAL A 67 7.47 -0.05 -6.43
C VAL A 67 6.27 0.15 -5.49
N SER A 68 5.62 1.32 -5.51
CA SER A 68 4.45 1.59 -4.67
C SER A 68 3.24 0.73 -5.04
N SER A 69 3.11 0.32 -6.31
CA SER A 69 2.05 -0.61 -6.75
C SER A 69 2.14 -1.98 -6.09
N LEU A 70 3.33 -2.39 -5.64
CA LEU A 70 3.51 -3.65 -4.91
C LEU A 70 2.80 -3.63 -3.55
N ILE A 71 2.65 -2.47 -2.91
CA ILE A 71 2.02 -2.36 -1.59
C ILE A 71 0.55 -2.83 -1.67
N PRO A 72 -0.35 -2.17 -2.42
CA PRO A 72 -1.74 -2.58 -2.45
C PRO A 72 -1.94 -3.94 -3.12
N LEU A 73 -1.20 -4.26 -4.19
CA LEU A 73 -1.33 -5.56 -4.86
C LEU A 73 -0.99 -6.72 -3.93
N SER A 74 0.10 -6.61 -3.18
CA SER A 74 0.55 -7.70 -2.31
C SER A 74 -0.31 -7.79 -1.04
N LEU A 75 -0.72 -6.66 -0.45
CA LEU A 75 -1.70 -6.66 0.66
C LEU A 75 -3.01 -7.33 0.23
N ALA A 76 -3.58 -6.93 -0.91
CA ALA A 76 -4.83 -7.49 -1.39
C ALA A 76 -4.70 -8.98 -1.73
N THR A 77 -3.57 -9.39 -2.33
CA THR A 77 -3.29 -10.80 -2.62
C THR A 77 -3.26 -11.64 -1.35
N GLY A 78 -2.57 -11.19 -0.29
CA GLY A 78 -2.55 -11.90 0.98
C GLY A 78 -3.94 -12.01 1.62
N LEU A 79 -4.73 -10.92 1.58
CA LEU A 79 -6.09 -10.88 2.12
C LEU A 79 -7.03 -11.85 1.38
N VAL A 80 -7.03 -11.81 0.05
CA VAL A 80 -7.87 -12.70 -0.78
C VAL A 80 -7.44 -14.14 -0.61
N TRP A 81 -6.14 -14.40 -0.57
CA TRP A 81 -5.63 -15.76 -0.39
C TRP A 81 -6.08 -16.36 0.94
N HIS A 82 -6.03 -15.59 2.02
CA HIS A 82 -6.39 -16.05 3.35
C HIS A 82 -7.91 -16.22 3.51
N HIS A 83 -8.72 -15.29 2.99
CA HIS A 83 -10.15 -15.21 3.31
C HIS A 83 -11.10 -15.70 2.22
N LEU A 84 -10.64 -15.79 0.96
CA LEU A 84 -11.48 -16.12 -0.20
C LEU A 84 -10.89 -17.33 -0.97
N PRO A 85 -11.04 -18.56 -0.46
CA PRO A 85 -10.38 -19.75 -0.99
C PRO A 85 -10.71 -20.02 -2.46
N PHE A 86 -11.91 -19.65 -2.92
CA PHE A 86 -12.34 -19.80 -4.31
C PHE A 86 -11.61 -18.87 -5.29
N PHE A 87 -11.15 -17.70 -4.83
CA PHE A 87 -10.55 -16.66 -5.68
C PHE A 87 -9.03 -16.52 -5.53
N LYS A 88 -8.40 -17.30 -4.63
CA LYS A 88 -6.99 -17.14 -4.26
C LYS A 88 -6.03 -17.21 -5.45
N VAL A 89 -6.24 -18.15 -6.38
CA VAL A 89 -5.36 -18.32 -7.54
C VAL A 89 -5.65 -17.27 -8.60
N GLN A 90 -6.92 -16.97 -8.84
CA GLN A 90 -7.37 -15.97 -9.81
C GLN A 90 -6.83 -14.58 -9.45
N TYR A 91 -6.86 -14.23 -8.16
CA TYR A 91 -6.33 -12.95 -7.69
C TYR A 91 -4.80 -12.89 -7.75
N LEU A 92 -4.11 -13.99 -7.45
CA LEU A 92 -2.66 -14.06 -7.60
C LEU A 92 -2.25 -13.88 -9.08
N VAL A 93 -2.92 -14.57 -10.01
CA VAL A 93 -2.70 -14.40 -11.45
C VAL A 93 -2.99 -12.97 -11.89
N PHE A 94 -4.10 -12.39 -11.42
CA PHE A 94 -4.41 -10.98 -11.63
C PHE A 94 -3.26 -10.08 -11.16
N ALA A 95 -2.79 -10.25 -9.92
CA ALA A 95 -1.74 -9.41 -9.35
C ALA A 95 -0.44 -9.47 -10.15
N ILE A 96 -0.02 -10.67 -10.57
CA ILE A 96 1.21 -10.87 -11.37
C ILE A 96 1.07 -10.24 -12.75
N LEU A 97 -0.01 -10.55 -13.49
CA LEU A 97 -0.20 -10.04 -14.84
C LEU A 97 -0.30 -8.51 -14.85
N TRP A 98 -1.04 -7.93 -13.90
CA TRP A 98 -1.21 -6.49 -13.83
C TRP A 98 0.05 -5.76 -13.35
N LEU A 99 0.84 -6.35 -12.47
CA LEU A 99 2.16 -5.81 -12.14
C LEU A 99 3.06 -5.79 -13.37
N LEU A 100 3.07 -6.86 -14.17
CA LEU A 100 3.83 -6.90 -15.43
C LEU A 100 3.36 -5.81 -16.41
N ILE A 101 2.05 -5.59 -16.54
CA ILE A 101 1.51 -4.52 -17.39
C ILE A 101 1.95 -3.14 -16.87
N ILE A 102 1.95 -2.91 -15.55
CA ILE A 102 2.48 -1.67 -14.94
C ILE A 102 3.96 -1.48 -15.30
N VAL A 103 4.78 -2.53 -15.16
CA VAL A 103 6.21 -2.48 -15.49
C VAL A 103 6.39 -2.16 -16.97
N ILE A 104 5.72 -2.89 -17.87
CA ILE A 104 5.82 -2.72 -19.32
C ILE A 104 5.43 -1.31 -19.74
N THR A 105 4.28 -0.82 -19.26
CA THR A 105 3.80 0.53 -19.62
C THR A 105 4.74 1.64 -19.15
N ARG A 106 5.43 1.45 -18.01
CA ARG A 106 6.40 2.41 -17.49
C ARG A 106 7.76 2.33 -18.19
N VAL A 107 8.30 1.13 -18.41
CA VAL A 107 9.62 0.93 -19.03
C VAL A 107 9.61 1.26 -20.52
N LEU A 108 8.54 0.93 -21.24
CA LEU A 108 8.40 1.23 -22.66
C LEU A 108 7.92 2.67 -22.94
N HIS A 109 7.85 3.53 -21.91
CA HIS A 109 7.38 4.91 -22.02
C HIS A 109 6.04 5.02 -22.76
N ALA A 110 5.10 4.12 -22.45
CA ALA A 110 3.78 4.13 -23.05
C ALA A 110 3.07 5.47 -22.80
N PRO A 111 2.11 5.87 -23.67
CA PRO A 111 1.42 7.15 -23.52
C PRO A 111 0.84 7.33 -22.10
N ASN A 112 1.03 8.52 -21.51
CA ASN A 112 0.65 8.80 -20.13
C ASN A 112 -0.79 8.38 -19.77
N LYS A 113 -1.73 8.53 -20.72
CA LYS A 113 -3.14 8.10 -20.52
C LYS A 113 -3.27 6.61 -20.29
N LEU A 114 -2.52 5.77 -21.01
CA LEU A 114 -2.55 4.32 -20.86
C LEU A 114 -1.93 3.90 -19.52
N SER A 115 -0.75 4.42 -19.21
CA SER A 115 -0.04 4.14 -17.95
C SER A 115 -0.86 4.58 -16.73
N LEU A 116 -1.57 5.71 -16.83
CA LEU A 116 -2.49 6.18 -15.79
C LEU A 116 -3.73 5.28 -15.67
N PHE A 117 -4.34 4.90 -16.79
CA PHE A 117 -5.50 4.00 -16.80
C PHE A 117 -5.18 2.66 -16.14
N VAL A 118 -4.07 2.03 -16.53
CA VAL A 118 -3.58 0.78 -15.93
C VAL A 118 -3.42 0.97 -14.42
N LEU A 119 -2.74 2.03 -13.99
CA LEU A 119 -2.51 2.29 -12.57
C LEU A 119 -3.83 2.44 -11.79
N ILE A 120 -4.79 3.21 -12.33
CA ILE A 120 -6.11 3.43 -11.70
C ILE A 120 -6.87 2.11 -11.55
N VAL A 121 -6.90 1.27 -12.59
CA VAL A 121 -7.60 -0.03 -12.53
C VAL A 121 -6.97 -0.92 -11.46
N VAL A 122 -5.65 -1.05 -11.48
CA VAL A 122 -4.93 -1.97 -10.58
C VAL A 122 -5.00 -1.49 -9.13
N HIS A 123 -4.68 -0.22 -8.87
CA HIS A 123 -4.80 0.35 -7.53
C HIS A 123 -6.24 0.41 -7.05
N GLY A 124 -7.19 0.70 -7.94
CA GLY A 124 -8.61 0.76 -7.60
C GLY A 124 -9.12 -0.60 -7.11
N ILE A 125 -8.86 -1.67 -7.87
CA ILE A 125 -9.26 -3.03 -7.48
C ILE A 125 -8.57 -3.46 -6.18
N ALA A 126 -7.25 -3.27 -6.08
CA ALA A 126 -6.49 -3.64 -4.88
C ALA A 126 -6.92 -2.83 -3.64
N GLY A 127 -7.05 -1.51 -3.79
CA GLY A 127 -7.48 -0.60 -2.72
C GLY A 127 -8.89 -0.91 -2.24
N LEU A 128 -9.84 -1.12 -3.15
CA LEU A 128 -11.19 -1.56 -2.80
C LEU A 128 -11.19 -2.93 -2.12
N THR A 129 -10.32 -3.85 -2.54
CA THR A 129 -10.19 -5.16 -1.89
C THR A 129 -9.71 -4.99 -0.45
N ILE A 130 -8.66 -4.20 -0.20
CA ILE A 130 -8.12 -3.95 1.16
C ILE A 130 -9.16 -3.23 2.03
N PHE A 131 -9.93 -2.30 1.45
CA PHE A 131 -10.95 -1.56 2.18
C PHE A 131 -12.19 -2.40 2.48
N LEU A 132 -12.81 -3.01 1.47
CA LEU A 132 -14.12 -3.65 1.58
C LEU A 132 -14.04 -5.06 2.18
N LEU A 133 -13.00 -5.84 1.88
CA LEU A 133 -12.95 -7.22 2.34
C LEU A 133 -12.96 -7.33 3.88
N PRO A 134 -12.14 -6.59 4.65
CA PRO A 134 -12.23 -6.65 6.12
C PRO A 134 -13.57 -6.14 6.66
N VAL A 135 -14.19 -5.12 6.04
CA VAL A 135 -15.56 -4.67 6.37
C VAL A 135 -16.55 -5.82 6.21
N ILE A 136 -16.56 -6.48 5.05
CA ILE A 136 -17.48 -7.59 4.76
C ILE A 136 -17.25 -8.75 5.73
N LEU A 137 -16.00 -9.09 6.05
CA LEU A 137 -15.68 -10.16 6.98
C LEU A 137 -16.22 -9.86 8.38
N VAL A 138 -16.09 -8.62 8.86
CA VAL A 138 -16.62 -8.21 10.16
C VAL A 138 -18.16 -8.21 10.16
N LEU A 139 -18.78 -7.62 9.13
CA LEU A 139 -20.25 -7.55 9.02
C LEU A 139 -20.91 -8.94 8.88
N THR A 140 -20.18 -9.91 8.34
CA THR A 140 -20.64 -11.30 8.20
C THR A 140 -20.24 -12.19 9.37
N GLY A 141 -19.62 -11.64 10.42
CA GLY A 141 -19.21 -12.38 11.62
C GLY A 141 -18.02 -13.32 11.43
N ARG A 142 -17.24 -13.16 10.34
CA ARG A 142 -16.05 -13.96 10.01
C ARG A 142 -14.74 -13.38 10.53
N ALA A 143 -14.76 -12.16 11.06
CA ALA A 143 -13.61 -11.50 11.67
C ALA A 143 -14.05 -10.63 12.86
N LEU A 144 -13.13 -10.39 13.79
CA LEU A 144 -13.36 -9.50 14.93
C LEU A 144 -13.45 -8.02 14.48
N PRO A 145 -14.21 -7.14 15.17
CA PRO A 145 -14.31 -5.73 14.81
C PRO A 145 -12.97 -4.99 14.69
N ARG A 146 -11.94 -5.46 15.40
CA ARG A 146 -10.58 -4.90 15.33
C ARG A 146 -9.94 -5.07 13.94
N TYR A 147 -10.42 -6.01 13.13
CA TYR A 147 -9.96 -6.18 11.75
C TYR A 147 -10.35 -5.01 10.83
N LEU A 148 -11.29 -4.14 11.26
CA LEU A 148 -11.59 -2.89 10.57
C LEU A 148 -10.40 -1.92 10.53
N PHE A 149 -9.39 -2.08 11.40
CA PHE A 149 -8.15 -1.30 11.27
C PHE A 149 -7.42 -1.59 9.95
N VAL A 150 -7.53 -2.80 9.40
CA VAL A 150 -7.01 -3.11 8.04
C VAL A 150 -7.77 -2.29 6.99
N SER A 151 -9.09 -2.18 7.11
CA SER A 151 -9.90 -1.32 6.23
C SER A 151 -9.53 0.15 6.37
N ALA A 152 -9.29 0.64 7.59
CA ALA A 152 -8.83 2.00 7.81
C ALA A 152 -7.48 2.26 7.11
N GLY A 153 -6.53 1.34 7.22
CA GLY A 153 -5.28 1.39 6.47
C GLY A 153 -5.48 1.39 4.95
N GLY A 154 -6.38 0.53 4.45
CA GLY A 154 -6.78 0.49 3.03
C GLY A 154 -7.38 1.80 2.54
N ALA A 155 -8.22 2.45 3.35
CA ALA A 155 -8.78 3.76 3.03
C ALA A 155 -7.70 4.84 2.94
N LEU A 156 -6.70 4.81 3.83
CA LEU A 156 -5.56 5.75 3.80
C LEU A 156 -4.68 5.54 2.56
N ILE A 157 -4.44 4.29 2.15
CA ILE A 157 -3.77 3.96 0.88
C ILE A 157 -4.57 4.54 -0.29
N GLY A 158 -5.88 4.29 -0.33
CA GLY A 158 -6.76 4.77 -1.39
C GLY A 158 -6.80 6.30 -1.48
N LEU A 159 -6.88 6.98 -0.33
CA LEU A 159 -6.86 8.44 -0.25
C LEU A 159 -5.57 9.03 -0.83
N ASN A 160 -4.42 8.44 -0.50
CA ASN A 160 -3.15 8.85 -1.09
C ASN A 160 -3.15 8.67 -2.62
N GLY A 161 -3.69 7.55 -3.11
CA GLY A 161 -3.82 7.27 -4.54
C GLY A 161 -4.69 8.29 -5.28
N VAL A 162 -5.82 8.69 -4.69
CA VAL A 162 -6.72 9.71 -5.26
C VAL A 162 -6.05 11.08 -5.30
N LEU A 163 -5.37 11.49 -4.22
CA LEU A 163 -4.66 12.77 -4.18
C LEU A 163 -3.58 12.86 -5.28
N LEU A 164 -2.80 11.80 -5.48
CA LEU A 164 -1.78 11.71 -6.53
C LEU A 164 -2.40 11.69 -7.94
N ALA A 165 -3.51 11.00 -8.13
CA ALA A 165 -4.21 10.98 -9.42
C ALA A 165 -4.74 12.38 -9.79
N LEU A 166 -5.29 13.12 -8.83
CA LEU A 166 -5.81 14.47 -9.02
C LEU A 166 -4.70 15.50 -9.28
N LEU A 167 -3.55 15.37 -8.59
CA LEU A 167 -2.33 16.12 -8.92
C LEU A 167 -1.94 15.92 -10.39
N ASN A 168 -1.82 14.67 -10.83
CA ASN A 168 -1.39 14.31 -12.18
C ASN A 168 -2.42 14.70 -13.26
N ALA A 169 -3.70 14.79 -12.90
CA ALA A 169 -4.76 15.26 -13.79
C ALA A 169 -4.83 16.79 -13.94
N GLY A 170 -3.93 17.54 -13.29
CA GLY A 170 -3.94 19.01 -13.30
C GLY A 170 -5.11 19.62 -12.52
N LYS A 171 -5.78 18.83 -11.67
CA LYS A 171 -6.88 19.28 -10.79
C LYS A 171 -6.53 18.99 -9.33
N PRO A 172 -5.42 19.55 -8.81
CA PRO A 172 -4.90 19.22 -7.49
C PRO A 172 -5.90 19.64 -6.39
N LEU A 173 -6.27 18.71 -5.49
CA LEU A 173 -6.96 19.07 -4.24
C LEU A 173 -5.98 19.65 -3.21
N LEU A 174 -4.75 19.15 -3.21
CA LEU A 174 -3.63 19.62 -2.41
C LEU A 174 -2.46 19.88 -3.34
N SER A 175 -1.64 20.88 -3.03
CA SER A 175 -0.38 21.11 -3.77
C SER A 175 0.61 19.97 -3.51
N HIS A 176 1.59 19.82 -4.40
CA HIS A 176 2.70 18.87 -4.25
C HIS A 176 3.39 19.01 -2.89
N GLU A 177 3.65 20.26 -2.48
CA GLU A 177 4.24 20.59 -1.19
C GLU A 177 3.36 20.15 -0.01
N SER A 178 2.04 20.38 -0.09
CA SER A 178 1.10 19.96 0.95
C SER A 178 1.06 18.44 1.09
N ILE A 179 1.10 17.68 -0.01
CA ILE A 179 1.19 16.21 0.05
C ILE A 179 2.48 15.78 0.74
N PHE A 180 3.61 16.36 0.36
CA PHE A 180 4.91 16.01 0.92
C PHE A 180 4.99 16.34 2.42
N ARG A 181 4.28 17.37 2.87
CA ARG A 181 4.17 17.75 4.28
C ARG A 181 3.36 16.76 5.11
N VAL A 182 2.31 16.15 4.56
CA VAL A 182 1.46 15.18 5.30
C VAL A 182 1.94 13.74 5.17
N LEU A 183 2.76 13.44 4.16
CA LEU A 183 3.19 12.09 3.82
C LEU A 183 3.82 11.31 4.99
N PRO A 184 4.75 11.87 5.79
CA PRO A 184 5.33 11.13 6.92
C PRO A 184 4.28 10.67 7.93
N GLY A 185 3.35 11.56 8.29
CA GLY A 185 2.26 11.25 9.21
C GLY A 185 1.27 10.25 8.59
N LEU A 186 0.97 10.39 7.30
CA LEU A 186 0.08 9.47 6.58
C LEU A 186 0.68 8.06 6.50
N LEU A 187 1.96 7.94 6.19
CA LEU A 187 2.68 6.66 6.16
C LEU A 187 2.67 5.99 7.54
N LEU A 188 2.93 6.75 8.60
CA LEU A 188 2.83 6.23 9.96
C LEU A 188 1.42 5.73 10.28
N LEU A 189 0.39 6.55 10.03
CA LEU A 189 -0.99 6.19 10.37
C LEU A 189 -1.47 4.97 9.57
N MET A 190 -1.16 4.93 8.28
CA MET A 190 -1.45 3.79 7.41
C MET A 190 -0.76 2.52 7.92
N THR A 191 0.54 2.56 8.18
CA THR A 191 1.27 1.37 8.65
C THR A 191 0.78 0.94 10.03
N ALA A 192 0.56 1.87 10.96
CA ALA A 192 0.08 1.57 12.32
C ALA A 192 -1.30 0.92 12.30
N THR A 193 -2.23 1.43 11.48
CA THR A 193 -3.57 0.84 11.36
C THR A 193 -3.54 -0.55 10.71
N LEU A 194 -2.72 -0.76 9.67
CA LEU A 194 -2.54 -2.10 9.09
C LEU A 194 -1.96 -3.08 10.12
N VAL A 195 -0.88 -2.71 10.81
CA VAL A 195 -0.22 -3.56 11.82
C VAL A 195 -1.16 -3.87 12.98
N ALA A 196 -1.86 -2.88 13.51
CA ALA A 196 -2.87 -3.08 14.55
C ALA A 196 -4.01 -4.00 14.07
N GLY A 197 -4.45 -3.82 12.82
CA GLY A 197 -5.47 -4.66 12.21
C GLY A 197 -5.05 -6.12 12.12
N PHE A 198 -3.82 -6.42 11.71
CA PHE A 198 -3.32 -7.79 11.69
C PHE A 198 -3.08 -8.35 13.09
N ALA A 199 -2.38 -7.62 13.96
CA ALA A 199 -1.97 -8.10 15.27
C ALA A 199 -3.12 -8.27 16.27
N LEU A 200 -4.21 -7.49 16.16
CA LEU A 200 -5.33 -7.54 17.09
C LEU A 200 -6.51 -8.42 16.63
N SER A 201 -6.34 -9.08 15.48
CA SER A 201 -7.36 -9.90 14.83
C SER A 201 -7.02 -11.39 14.76
N THR A 202 -5.79 -11.75 15.13
CA THR A 202 -5.40 -13.10 15.55
C THR A 202 -5.89 -13.37 16.97
#